data_AF-A0A3M5BAN8-F1
#
_entry.id   AF-A0A3M5BAN8-F1
#
_cell.length_a   1.000
_cell.length_b   1.000
_cell.length_c   1.000
_cell.angle_alpha   90.00
_cell.angle_beta   90.00
_cell.angle_gamma   90.00
#
_symmetry.space_group_name_H-M   'P 1'
#
loop_
_entity.id
_entity.type
_entity.pdbx_description
1 polymer ?
#
loop_
_entity_poly.entity_id
_entity_poly.type
_entity_poly.pdbx_seq_one_letter_code
_entity_poly.pdbx_strand_id
1 'polypeptide(L)'
;MHGEDEDGFELFDIPAPRMSLVEDRSHENLWLHRAKDLHASAGAIWLSMADNRGKDSAKELGLREGFDMMLACFPVYHMLCGLSLEVVMKAVLVSRREKPPEHHDLNLLAHLLGVKRNPPQKKILNFYQHSVVWAGRYPVPKNATDDDLADYYEMSNSVLFKGKTAVKGTPIKTYSRTGATDWERFDALYRSYSALFDNRF
;
A
#
# COMPACT_ATOMS: atom_id res chain seq x y z
N MET A 1 35.85 -66.03 10.64
CA MET A 1 34.90 -65.67 11.71
C MET A 1 35.21 -64.23 12.08
N HIS A 2 34.46 -63.30 11.48
CA HIS A 2 33.47 -62.47 12.20
C HIS A 2 34.18 -61.58 13.24
N GLY A 3 34.46 -60.30 13.02
CA GLY A 3 33.67 -59.29 12.33
C GLY A 3 32.55 -58.81 13.26
N GLU A 4 32.72 -57.62 13.84
CA GLU A 4 31.69 -56.64 14.28
C GLU A 4 32.25 -55.77 15.43
N ASP A 5 33.00 -54.73 15.05
CA ASP A 5 33.03 -53.48 15.79
C ASP A 5 31.77 -52.70 15.36
N GLU A 6 30.68 -52.80 16.12
CA GLU A 6 29.53 -51.91 15.97
C GLU A 6 29.51 -50.94 17.16
N ASP A 7 30.39 -49.92 17.09
CA ASP A 7 30.18 -48.67 17.78
C ASP A 7 28.97 -47.98 17.13
N GLY A 8 27.78 -48.30 17.65
CA GLY A 8 26.54 -47.60 17.36
C GLY A 8 26.63 -46.15 17.82
N PHE A 9 27.21 -45.29 16.99
CA PHE A 9 27.15 -43.86 17.17
C PHE A 9 25.71 -43.43 16.90
N GLU A 10 24.92 -43.28 17.97
CA GLU A 10 23.61 -42.64 17.89
C GLU A 10 23.77 -41.33 17.13
N LEU A 11 23.16 -41.28 15.94
CA LEU A 11 23.07 -40.08 15.14
C LEU A 11 22.19 -39.11 15.94
N PHE A 12 22.80 -38.31 16.82
CA PHE A 12 22.13 -37.23 17.51
C PHE A 12 21.41 -36.41 16.43
N ASP A 13 20.07 -36.40 16.49
CA ASP A 13 19.23 -35.51 15.71
C ASP A 13 19.74 -34.10 15.94
N ILE A 14 20.52 -33.57 14.99
CA ILE A 14 20.98 -32.20 15.03
C ILE A 14 19.70 -31.36 14.94
N PRO A 15 19.33 -30.60 16.00
CA PRO A 15 18.14 -29.78 15.94
C PRO A 15 18.26 -28.87 14.74
N ALA A 16 17.22 -28.83 13.89
CA ALA A 16 17.20 -27.97 12.73
C ALA A 16 17.66 -26.56 13.15
N PRO A 17 18.61 -25.95 12.41
CA PRO A 17 19.22 -24.70 12.82
C PRO A 17 18.11 -23.67 13.09
N ARG A 18 18.16 -23.08 14.29
CA ARG A 18 17.21 -22.04 14.69
C ARG A 18 17.23 -20.94 13.63
N MET A 19 16.06 -20.65 13.04
CA MET A 19 15.91 -19.54 12.10
C MET A 19 16.47 -18.26 12.72
N SER A 20 17.19 -17.48 11.92
CA SER A 20 17.66 -16.16 12.34
C SER A 20 16.47 -15.24 12.62
N LEU A 21 16.68 -14.20 13.43
CA LEU A 21 15.66 -13.18 13.71
C LEU A 21 15.11 -12.52 12.43
N VAL A 22 15.90 -12.49 11.34
CA VAL A 22 15.52 -11.93 10.04
C VAL A 22 14.63 -12.91 9.26
N GLU A 23 14.95 -14.20 9.29
CA GLU A 23 14.13 -15.25 8.66
C GLU A 23 12.79 -15.41 9.40
N ASP A 24 12.80 -15.32 10.73
CA ASP A 24 11.60 -15.32 11.57
C ASP A 24 10.69 -14.11 11.21
N ARG A 25 11.29 -12.93 10.99
CA ARG A 25 10.62 -11.72 10.49
C ARG A 25 10.09 -11.82 9.06
N SER A 26 10.48 -12.85 8.31
CA SER A 26 10.10 -13.05 6.90
C SER A 26 8.96 -14.07 6.73
N HIS A 27 8.43 -14.63 7.82
CA HIS A 27 7.29 -15.54 7.79
C HIS A 27 6.07 -14.92 7.09
N GLU A 28 5.36 -15.69 6.27
CA GLU A 28 4.25 -15.22 5.41
C GLU A 28 3.15 -14.46 6.18
N ASN A 29 2.76 -14.96 7.35
CA ASN A 29 1.83 -14.30 8.26
C ASN A 29 2.28 -12.90 8.70
N LEU A 30 3.58 -12.64 8.82
CA LEU A 30 4.09 -11.30 9.17
C LEU A 30 3.94 -10.30 8.02
N TRP A 31 4.04 -10.75 6.77
CA TRP A 31 3.74 -9.91 5.61
C TRP A 31 2.28 -9.49 5.61
N LEU A 32 1.37 -10.45 5.84
CA LEU A 32 -0.06 -10.15 5.90
C LEU A 32 -0.41 -9.26 7.10
N HIS A 33 0.18 -9.48 8.27
CA HIS A 33 0.01 -8.62 9.43
C HIS A 33 0.48 -7.20 9.12
N ARG A 34 1.65 -7.05 8.50
CA ARG A 34 2.17 -5.72 8.14
C ARG A 34 1.26 -5.00 7.15
N ALA A 35 0.72 -5.71 6.15
CA ALA A 35 -0.27 -5.16 5.24
C ALA A 35 -1.54 -4.68 5.99
N LYS A 36 -2.04 -5.48 6.94
CA LYS A 36 -3.20 -5.13 7.77
C LYS A 36 -2.93 -3.90 8.64
N ASP A 37 -1.75 -3.77 9.23
CA ASP A 37 -1.38 -2.60 10.05
C ASP A 37 -1.39 -1.31 9.22
N LEU A 38 -0.81 -1.36 8.01
CA LEU A 38 -0.80 -0.22 7.08
C LEU A 38 -2.21 0.13 6.61
N HIS A 39 -3.03 -0.87 6.30
CA HIS A 39 -4.43 -0.70 5.93
C HIS A 39 -5.24 -0.06 7.07
N ALA A 40 -5.10 -0.56 8.30
CA ALA A 40 -5.77 -0.01 9.48
C ALA A 40 -5.33 1.44 9.76
N SER A 41 -4.04 1.74 9.57
CA SER A 41 -3.49 3.09 9.72
C SER A 41 -4.07 4.06 8.68
N ALA A 42 -4.20 3.64 7.42
CA ALA A 42 -4.86 4.42 6.38
C ALA A 42 -6.34 4.71 6.74
N GLY A 43 -7.04 3.71 7.27
CA GLY A 43 -8.43 3.86 7.75
C GLY A 43 -8.56 4.83 8.91
N ALA A 44 -7.63 4.79 9.86
CA ALA A 44 -7.59 5.75 10.96
C ALA A 44 -7.43 7.18 10.45
N ILE A 45 -6.51 7.42 9.51
CA ILE A 45 -6.33 8.74 8.89
C ILE A 45 -7.62 9.17 8.18
N TRP A 46 -8.22 8.30 7.37
CA TRP A 46 -9.49 8.61 6.70
C TRP A 46 -10.59 9.06 7.67
N LEU A 47 -10.77 8.32 8.75
CA LEU A 47 -11.77 8.64 9.78
C LEU A 47 -11.47 9.97 10.49
N SER A 48 -10.18 10.29 10.69
CA SER A 48 -9.75 11.57 11.26
C SER A 48 -9.88 12.74 10.28
N MET A 49 -9.96 12.50 8.97
CA MET A 49 -10.14 13.55 7.95
C MET A 49 -11.61 13.92 7.69
N ALA A 50 -12.58 13.09 8.10
CA ALA A 50 -14.00 13.31 7.78
C ALA A 50 -14.53 14.61 8.39
N ASP A 51 -15.30 15.40 7.64
CA ASP A 51 -15.62 16.82 7.92
C ASP A 51 -15.86 17.21 9.39
N ASN A 52 -16.74 16.49 10.10
CA ASN A 52 -17.02 16.79 11.51
C ASN A 52 -15.85 16.39 12.42
N ARG A 53 -15.21 15.25 12.14
CA ARG A 53 -14.07 14.72 12.91
C ARG A 53 -12.75 15.42 12.62
N GLY A 54 -12.59 16.01 11.43
CA GLY A 54 -11.37 16.72 11.04
C GLY A 54 -11.10 17.93 11.90
N LYS A 55 -12.14 18.71 12.19
CA LYS A 55 -12.04 19.88 13.08
C LYS A 55 -11.69 19.48 14.51
N ASP A 56 -12.36 18.44 15.02
CA ASP A 56 -12.11 17.91 16.36
C ASP A 56 -10.70 17.34 16.47
N SER A 57 -10.27 16.53 15.49
CA SER A 57 -8.92 15.96 15.43
C SER A 57 -7.85 17.04 15.39
N ALA A 58 -8.03 18.09 14.56
CA ALA A 58 -7.08 19.20 14.50
C ALA A 58 -6.95 19.93 15.85
N LYS A 59 -8.09 20.15 16.53
CA LYS A 59 -8.12 20.77 17.86
C LYS A 59 -7.46 19.89 18.93
N GLU A 60 -7.79 18.61 18.97
CA GLU A 60 -7.22 17.64 19.92
C GLU A 60 -5.71 17.47 19.75
N LEU A 61 -5.22 17.53 18.52
CA LEU A 61 -3.79 17.50 18.18
C LEU A 61 -3.07 18.84 18.43
N GLY A 62 -3.78 19.90 18.84
CA GLY A 62 -3.19 21.22 19.07
C GLY A 62 -2.71 21.91 17.80
N LEU A 63 -3.30 21.59 16.64
CA LEU A 63 -2.96 22.22 15.37
C LEU A 63 -3.57 23.63 15.28
N ARG A 64 -2.97 24.47 14.44
CA ARG A 64 -3.38 25.87 14.28
C ARG A 64 -4.84 26.00 13.83
N GLU A 65 -5.47 27.11 14.18
CA GLU A 65 -6.80 27.46 13.65
C GLU A 65 -6.79 27.49 12.11
N GLY A 66 -7.82 26.91 11.49
CA GLY A 66 -7.90 26.76 10.05
C GLY A 66 -7.04 25.64 9.46
N PHE A 67 -6.43 24.77 10.29
CA PHE A 67 -5.77 23.56 9.79
C PHE A 67 -6.80 22.58 9.20
N ASP A 68 -6.69 22.32 7.91
CA ASP A 68 -7.55 21.39 7.19
C ASP A 68 -6.92 19.99 7.16
N MET A 69 -7.45 19.10 8.01
CA MET A 69 -7.02 17.70 8.07
C MET A 69 -7.21 16.98 6.75
N MET A 70 -8.26 17.29 6.00
CA MET A 70 -8.51 16.67 4.69
C MET A 70 -7.39 17.07 3.73
N LEU A 71 -7.01 18.34 3.67
CA LEU A 71 -5.92 18.74 2.78
C LEU A 71 -4.57 18.18 3.21
N ALA A 72 -4.27 18.22 4.52
CA ALA A 72 -2.95 17.88 5.03
C ALA A 72 -2.66 16.37 5.06
N CYS A 73 -3.67 15.54 5.38
CA CYS A 73 -3.46 14.11 5.60
C CYS A 73 -3.68 13.26 4.34
N PHE A 74 -4.29 13.81 3.28
CA PHE A 74 -4.55 13.08 2.03
C PHE A 74 -3.30 12.43 1.41
N PRO A 75 -2.14 13.12 1.28
CA PRO A 75 -0.93 12.51 0.74
C PRO A 75 -0.46 11.31 1.55
N VAL A 76 -0.48 11.41 2.89
CA VAL A 76 -0.08 10.33 3.80
C VAL A 76 -1.08 9.18 3.74
N TYR A 77 -2.37 9.47 3.67
CA TYR A 77 -3.42 8.47 3.46
C TYR A 77 -3.15 7.66 2.17
N HIS A 78 -2.96 8.31 1.03
CA HIS A 78 -2.69 7.64 -0.24
C HIS A 78 -1.36 6.86 -0.24
N MET A 79 -0.34 7.37 0.43
CA MET A 79 0.92 6.66 0.65
C MET A 79 0.70 5.33 1.38
N LEU A 80 -0.04 5.35 2.50
CA LEU A 80 -0.35 4.13 3.26
C LEU A 80 -1.24 3.18 2.47
N CYS A 81 -2.17 3.70 1.66
CA CYS A 81 -2.93 2.88 0.71
C CYS A 81 -2.03 2.16 -0.30
N GLY A 82 -1.05 2.85 -0.89
CA GLY A 82 -0.11 2.24 -1.82
C GLY A 82 0.80 1.21 -1.17
N LEU A 83 1.35 1.52 0.01
CA LEU A 83 2.20 0.58 0.76
C LEU A 83 1.43 -0.66 1.21
N SER A 84 0.20 -0.52 1.71
CA SER A 84 -0.62 -1.67 2.10
C SER A 84 -0.97 -2.56 0.91
N LEU A 85 -1.26 -1.99 -0.28
CA LEU A 85 -1.46 -2.74 -1.51
C LEU A 85 -0.21 -3.49 -1.95
N GLU A 86 0.95 -2.84 -1.93
CA GLU A 86 2.22 -3.49 -2.29
C GLU A 86 2.50 -4.69 -1.38
N VAL A 87 2.41 -4.47 -0.06
CA VAL A 87 2.72 -5.48 0.94
C VAL A 87 1.72 -6.63 0.89
N VAL A 88 0.41 -6.37 0.72
CA VAL A 88 -0.58 -7.46 0.65
C VAL A 88 -0.41 -8.29 -0.60
N MET A 89 -0.08 -7.68 -1.75
CA MET A 89 0.19 -8.43 -2.97
C MET A 89 1.45 -9.30 -2.84
N LYS A 90 2.51 -8.75 -2.23
CA LYS A 90 3.72 -9.53 -1.92
C LYS A 90 3.46 -10.64 -0.91
N ALA A 91 2.61 -10.40 0.10
CA ALA A 91 2.20 -11.42 1.06
C ALA A 91 1.51 -12.60 0.36
N VAL A 92 0.65 -12.34 -0.64
CA VAL A 92 0.00 -13.38 -1.44
C VAL A 92 1.01 -14.18 -2.27
N LEU A 93 2.04 -13.54 -2.84
CA LEU A 93 3.11 -14.27 -3.55
C LEU A 93 3.88 -15.17 -2.58
N VAL A 94 4.26 -14.64 -1.42
CA VAL A 94 4.97 -15.39 -0.38
C VAL A 94 4.13 -16.59 0.11
N SER A 95 2.82 -16.43 0.33
CA SER A 95 1.93 -17.54 0.74
C SER A 95 1.82 -18.64 -0.32
N ARG A 96 2.14 -18.33 -1.58
CA ARG A 96 2.21 -19.29 -2.69
C ARG A 96 3.61 -19.90 -2.87
N ARG A 97 4.53 -19.60 -1.95
CA ARG A 97 5.96 -19.95 -2.04
C ARG A 97 6.67 -19.35 -3.26
N GLU A 98 6.15 -18.23 -3.75
CA GLU A 98 6.76 -17.46 -4.82
C GLU A 98 7.63 -16.35 -4.22
N LYS A 99 8.80 -16.09 -4.82
CA LYS A 99 9.66 -15.00 -4.38
C LYS A 99 9.04 -13.66 -4.82
N PRO A 100 8.73 -12.74 -3.90
CA PRO A 100 8.21 -11.44 -4.28
C PRO A 100 9.30 -10.65 -5.04
N PRO A 101 8.93 -9.92 -6.09
CA PRO A 101 9.89 -9.13 -6.83
C PRO A 101 10.39 -7.93 -6.01
N GLU A 102 11.61 -7.48 -6.32
CA GLU A 102 12.22 -6.32 -5.66
C GLU A 102 11.60 -4.99 -6.09
N HIS A 103 10.95 -4.93 -7.25
CA HIS A 103 10.27 -3.73 -7.72
C HIS A 103 8.95 -3.46 -6.97
N HIS A 104 8.57 -2.19 -6.92
CA HIS A 104 7.36 -1.69 -6.25
C HIS A 104 6.17 -1.52 -7.21
N ASP A 105 6.25 -2.08 -8.42
CA ASP A 105 5.21 -1.91 -9.44
C ASP A 105 3.92 -2.68 -9.11
N LEU A 106 2.86 -1.94 -8.76
CA LEU A 106 1.58 -2.52 -8.35
C LEU A 106 0.84 -3.19 -9.52
N ASN A 107 1.03 -2.72 -10.74
CA ASN A 107 0.46 -3.35 -11.92
C ASN A 107 1.16 -4.67 -12.23
N LEU A 108 2.48 -4.74 -12.10
CA LEU A 108 3.23 -5.98 -12.27
C LEU A 108 2.89 -6.99 -11.17
N LEU A 109 2.82 -6.55 -9.90
CA LEU A 109 2.38 -7.42 -8.80
C LEU A 109 0.99 -8.01 -9.07
N ALA A 110 0.01 -7.19 -9.45
CA ALA A 110 -1.31 -7.69 -9.78
C ALA A 110 -1.31 -8.64 -11.00
N HIS A 111 -0.36 -8.51 -11.94
CA HIS A 111 -0.21 -9.46 -13.05
C HIS A 111 0.30 -10.81 -12.58
N LEU A 112 1.33 -10.83 -11.72
CA LEU A 112 1.87 -12.04 -11.12
C LEU A 112 0.81 -12.79 -10.31
N LEU A 113 -0.11 -12.07 -9.68
CA LEU A 113 -1.25 -12.67 -8.96
C LEU A 113 -2.34 -13.26 -9.87
N GLY A 114 -2.24 -13.11 -11.19
CA GLY A 114 -3.24 -13.55 -12.16
C GLY A 114 -4.48 -12.65 -12.25
N VAL A 115 -4.44 -11.45 -11.66
CA VAL A 115 -5.58 -10.52 -11.64
C VAL A 115 -5.62 -9.69 -12.92
N LYS A 116 -6.67 -9.87 -13.74
CA LYS A 116 -6.91 -9.03 -14.92
C LYS A 116 -7.37 -7.64 -14.50
N ARG A 117 -6.81 -6.61 -15.13
CA ARG A 117 -7.12 -5.19 -14.84
C ARG A 117 -7.58 -4.47 -16.09
N ASN A 118 -8.71 -3.79 -16.00
CA ASN A 118 -9.16 -2.83 -17.01
C ASN A 118 -8.36 -1.51 -16.90
N PRO A 119 -8.42 -0.61 -17.91
CA PRO A 119 -7.62 0.62 -17.90
C PRO A 119 -7.84 1.51 -16.65
N PRO A 120 -9.07 1.72 -16.14
CA PRO A 120 -9.29 2.42 -14.87
C PRO A 120 -8.59 1.76 -13.67
N GLN A 121 -8.62 0.43 -13.57
CA GLN A 121 -7.92 -0.30 -12.51
C GLN A 121 -6.39 -0.19 -12.62
N LYS A 122 -5.84 -0.20 -13.84
CA LYS A 122 -4.40 0.04 -14.01
C LYS A 122 -4.01 1.45 -13.54
N LYS A 123 -4.86 2.43 -13.85
CA LYS A 123 -4.64 3.83 -13.48
C LYS A 123 -4.69 4.05 -11.97
N ILE A 124 -5.63 3.41 -11.25
CA ILE A 124 -5.69 3.55 -9.78
C ILE A 124 -4.48 2.91 -9.09
N LEU A 125 -3.97 1.78 -9.61
CA LEU A 125 -2.75 1.17 -9.09
C LEU A 125 -1.52 2.05 -9.36
N ASN A 126 -1.40 2.62 -10.56
CA ASN A 126 -0.33 3.59 -10.82
C ASN A 126 -0.40 4.78 -9.87
N PHE A 127 -1.60 5.33 -9.64
CA PHE A 127 -1.79 6.42 -8.69
C PHE A 127 -1.27 6.08 -7.29
N TYR A 128 -1.65 4.92 -6.74
CA TYR A 128 -1.19 4.51 -5.41
C TYR A 128 0.32 4.24 -5.36
N GLN A 129 0.90 3.63 -6.39
CA GLN A 129 2.35 3.43 -6.51
C GLN A 129 3.10 4.77 -6.49
N HIS A 130 2.66 5.73 -7.31
CA HIS A 130 3.27 7.06 -7.33
C HIS A 130 3.05 7.83 -6.02
N SER A 131 1.92 7.62 -5.35
CA SER A 131 1.68 8.22 -4.02
C SER A 131 2.73 7.77 -3.01
N VAL A 132 3.20 6.52 -3.06
CA VAL A 132 4.32 6.05 -2.23
C VAL A 132 5.61 6.80 -2.56
N VAL A 133 5.91 6.98 -3.84
CA VAL A 133 7.14 7.64 -4.30
C VAL A 133 7.16 9.12 -3.93
N TRP A 134 6.06 9.84 -4.18
CA TRP A 134 5.98 11.29 -4.03
C TRP A 134 5.68 11.74 -2.60
N ALA A 135 4.82 11.03 -1.85
CA ALA A 135 4.54 11.39 -0.46
C ALA A 135 5.59 10.83 0.52
N GLY A 136 6.27 9.73 0.16
CA GLY A 136 7.27 9.08 1.02
C GLY A 136 8.69 9.64 0.88
N ARG A 137 8.95 10.57 -0.03
CA ARG A 137 10.30 11.11 -0.31
C ARG A 137 10.30 12.64 -0.25
N TYR A 138 11.11 13.20 0.66
CA TYR A 138 11.17 14.64 0.90
C TYR A 138 12.11 15.39 -0.06
N PRO A 139 11.78 16.64 -0.43
CA PRO A 139 10.45 17.10 -0.89
C PRO A 139 10.15 16.61 -2.33
N VAL A 140 11.15 16.01 -2.97
CA VAL A 140 11.11 15.52 -4.35
C VAL A 140 11.84 14.17 -4.37
N PRO A 141 11.37 13.17 -5.13
CA PRO A 141 12.07 11.92 -5.32
C PRO A 141 13.50 12.14 -5.87
N LYS A 142 14.38 11.16 -5.64
CA LYS A 142 15.72 11.20 -6.24
C LYS A 142 15.61 11.19 -7.77
N ASN A 143 16.37 12.07 -8.43
CA ASN A 143 16.42 12.21 -9.89
C ASN A 143 15.08 12.54 -10.56
N ALA A 144 14.15 13.17 -9.83
CA ALA A 144 12.91 13.62 -10.47
C ALA A 144 13.16 14.81 -11.40
N THR A 145 12.44 14.83 -12.51
CA THR A 145 12.40 15.92 -13.49
C THR A 145 11.08 16.69 -13.38
N ASP A 146 11.03 17.87 -14.01
CA ASP A 146 9.77 18.63 -14.11
C ASP A 146 8.69 17.84 -14.85
N ASP A 147 9.08 17.07 -15.86
CA ASP A 147 8.17 16.19 -16.62
C ASP A 147 7.58 15.10 -15.71
N ASP A 148 8.39 14.46 -14.85
CA ASP A 148 7.90 13.46 -13.89
C ASP A 148 6.85 14.04 -12.93
N LEU A 149 7.06 15.28 -12.49
CA LEU A 149 6.13 15.97 -11.60
C LEU A 149 4.84 16.36 -12.34
N ALA A 150 4.96 16.87 -13.56
CA ALA A 150 3.82 17.22 -14.40
C ALA A 150 2.94 15.99 -14.70
N ASP A 151 3.56 14.87 -15.07
CA ASP A 151 2.88 13.60 -15.32
C ASP A 151 2.17 13.09 -14.06
N TYR A 152 2.84 13.17 -12.90
CA TYR A 152 2.21 12.80 -11.63
C TYR A 152 0.99 13.66 -11.33
N TYR A 153 1.07 14.98 -11.53
CA TYR A 153 -0.06 15.88 -11.30
C TYR A 153 -1.19 15.65 -12.29
N GLU A 154 -0.91 15.41 -13.57
CA GLU A 154 -1.93 15.08 -14.57
C GLU A 154 -2.65 13.77 -14.21
N MET A 155 -1.89 12.73 -13.90
CA MET A 155 -2.45 11.45 -13.47
C MET A 155 -3.27 11.61 -12.19
N SER A 156 -2.73 12.28 -11.16
CA SER A 156 -3.41 12.48 -9.88
C SER A 156 -4.71 13.27 -10.06
N ASN A 157 -4.66 14.37 -10.83
CA ASN A 157 -5.85 15.18 -11.09
C ASN A 157 -6.93 14.38 -11.81
N SER A 158 -6.55 13.57 -12.79
CA SER A 158 -7.50 12.77 -13.56
C SER A 158 -8.03 11.54 -12.80
N VAL A 159 -7.42 11.15 -11.67
CA VAL A 159 -7.96 10.17 -10.73
C VAL A 159 -8.86 10.84 -9.69
N LEU A 160 -8.40 11.95 -9.10
CA LEU A 160 -9.04 12.58 -7.94
C LEU A 160 -10.21 13.49 -8.32
N PHE A 161 -10.18 14.08 -9.52
CA PHE A 161 -11.14 15.09 -9.93
C PHE A 161 -11.82 14.78 -11.26
N LYS A 162 -13.08 15.20 -11.38
CA LYS A 162 -13.87 15.16 -12.61
C LYS A 162 -14.44 16.53 -12.93
N GLY A 163 -14.57 16.79 -14.23
CA GLY A 163 -15.23 17.97 -14.78
C GLY A 163 -14.43 19.25 -14.62
N LYS A 164 -14.80 20.23 -15.43
CA LYS A 164 -14.45 21.64 -15.26
C LYS A 164 -15.76 22.41 -15.32
N THR A 165 -16.39 22.66 -14.18
CA THR A 165 -17.60 23.47 -14.16
C THR A 165 -17.18 24.93 -14.13
N ALA A 166 -17.48 25.67 -15.20
CA ALA A 166 -17.23 27.10 -15.20
C ALA A 166 -18.18 27.77 -14.20
N VAL A 167 -17.62 28.54 -13.26
CA VAL A 167 -18.42 29.34 -12.35
C VAL A 167 -18.95 30.54 -13.14
N LYS A 168 -20.28 30.61 -13.28
CA LYS A 168 -20.95 31.62 -14.11
C LYS A 168 -20.46 33.03 -13.74
N GLY A 169 -20.01 33.80 -14.75
CA GLY A 169 -19.52 35.16 -14.57
C GLY A 169 -18.07 35.29 -14.09
N THR A 170 -17.31 34.19 -14.01
CA THR A 170 -15.89 34.22 -13.65
C THR A 170 -15.05 33.32 -14.58
N PRO A 171 -13.73 33.56 -14.73
CA PRO A 171 -12.84 32.64 -15.42
C PRO A 171 -12.53 31.37 -14.61
N ILE A 172 -13.06 31.25 -13.38
CA ILE A 172 -12.76 30.18 -12.44
C ILE A 172 -13.49 28.89 -12.86
N LYS A 173 -12.75 27.77 -12.87
CA LYS A 173 -13.29 26.43 -13.10
C LYS A 173 -13.22 25.66 -11.79
N THR A 174 -14.34 25.06 -11.39
CA THR A 174 -14.39 24.17 -10.24
C THR A 174 -14.28 22.72 -10.68
N TYR A 175 -13.68 21.93 -9.81
CA TYR A 175 -13.48 20.51 -9.97
C TYR A 175 -14.29 19.80 -8.89
N SER A 176 -14.91 18.68 -9.25
CA SER A 176 -15.60 17.83 -8.27
C SER A 176 -14.75 16.59 -8.00
N ARG A 177 -14.68 16.16 -6.73
CA ARG A 177 -14.04 14.89 -6.39
C ARG A 177 -14.73 13.73 -7.11
N THR A 178 -13.93 12.80 -7.62
CA THR A 178 -14.45 11.56 -8.23
C THR A 178 -14.89 10.54 -7.18
N GLY A 179 -14.30 10.61 -5.98
CA GLY A 179 -14.40 9.60 -4.94
C GLY A 179 -13.64 8.31 -5.26
N ALA A 180 -12.78 8.31 -6.29
CA ALA A 180 -12.09 7.11 -6.76
C ALA A 180 -11.15 6.49 -5.71
N THR A 181 -10.65 7.31 -4.79
CA THR A 181 -9.74 6.92 -3.70
C THR A 181 -10.42 7.00 -2.33
N ASP A 182 -11.75 7.07 -2.28
CA ASP A 182 -12.46 7.10 -1.00
C ASP A 182 -12.29 5.73 -0.30
N TRP A 183 -12.38 5.75 1.04
CA TRP A 183 -12.08 4.58 1.86
C TRP A 183 -12.78 3.30 1.42
N GLU A 184 -14.08 3.38 1.11
CA GLU A 184 -14.87 2.21 0.73
C GLU A 184 -14.35 1.57 -0.57
N ARG A 185 -13.86 2.39 -1.51
CA ARG A 185 -13.28 1.90 -2.77
C ARG A 185 -11.89 1.32 -2.55
N PHE A 186 -11.09 1.98 -1.72
CA PHE A 186 -9.77 1.51 -1.35
C PHE A 186 -9.84 0.18 -0.57
N ASP A 187 -10.67 0.11 0.47
CA ASP A 187 -10.87 -1.09 1.30
C ASP A 187 -11.39 -2.26 0.44
N ALA A 188 -12.33 -2.02 -0.47
CA ALA A 188 -12.77 -3.04 -1.42
C ALA A 188 -11.62 -3.54 -2.32
N LEU A 189 -10.79 -2.64 -2.84
CA LEU A 189 -9.62 -3.01 -3.64
C LEU A 189 -8.61 -3.81 -2.81
N TYR A 190 -8.25 -3.34 -1.62
CA TYR A 190 -7.34 -4.03 -0.71
C TYR A 190 -7.85 -5.43 -0.36
N ARG A 191 -9.13 -5.56 0.03
CA ARG A 191 -9.76 -6.85 0.34
C ARG A 191 -9.74 -7.81 -0.84
N SER A 192 -9.92 -7.31 -2.07
CA SER A 192 -9.87 -8.15 -3.27
C SER A 192 -8.51 -8.85 -3.45
N TYR A 193 -7.41 -8.17 -3.10
CA TYR A 193 -6.08 -8.79 -3.11
C TYR A 193 -5.82 -9.61 -1.85
N SER A 194 -6.23 -9.13 -0.67
CA SER A 194 -6.10 -9.89 0.58
C SER A 194 -6.81 -11.24 0.53
N ALA A 195 -7.93 -11.35 -0.20
CA ALA A 195 -8.68 -12.59 -0.33
C ALA A 195 -7.94 -13.67 -1.13
N LEU A 196 -6.87 -13.30 -1.85
CA LEU A 196 -6.05 -14.23 -2.63
C LEU A 196 -4.98 -14.94 -1.79
N PHE A 197 -4.82 -14.57 -0.52
CA PHE A 197 -3.84 -15.14 0.39
C PHE A 197 -4.17 -16.60 0.69
N ASP A 198 -3.17 -17.48 0.59
CA ASP A 198 -3.35 -18.90 0.84
C ASP A 198 -3.23 -19.19 2.33
N ASN A 199 -4.30 -19.69 2.96
CA ASN A 199 -4.36 -19.98 4.40
C ASN A 199 -4.05 -21.45 4.72
N ARG A 200 -3.50 -22.20 3.75
CA ARG A 200 -3.31 -23.66 3.88
C ARG A 200 -2.11 -24.08 4.74
N PHE A 201 -1.39 -23.13 5.32
CA PHE A 201 -0.23 -23.38 6.18
C PHE A 201 -0.29 -22.51 7.44
#